data_AF-A0A7X7BR03-F1
#
_entry.id   AF-A0A7X7BR03-F1
#
_cell.length_a   1.000
_cell.length_b   1.000
_cell.length_c   1.000
_cell.angle_alpha   90.00
_cell.angle_beta   90.00
_cell.angle_gamma   90.00
#
_symmetry.space_group_name_H-M   'P 1'
#
loop_
_entity.id
_entity.type
_entity.pdbx_description
1 polymer ?
#
loop_
_entity_poly.entity_id
_entity_poly.type
_entity_poly.pdbx_seq_one_letter_code
_entity_poly.pdbx_strand_id
1 'polypeptide(L)'
;GSRQRGQTIHVVFTLKNNQLNLNAANLWCLNTKQLEQIMDKFKQKQPQFKQTSALTIHSNSFSTKKTETMNSTIPNSFNWLILDNGHIIHKNKILFMNTFLNFKLNKGTHKITLIYVPWVFLIGIAISLLTLFLYLSIRK
;
A
#
# COMPACT_ATOMS: atom_id res chain seq x y z
N GLY A 1 -0.59 -22.06 -1.31
CA GLY A 1 -1.09 -23.22 -0.54
C GLY A 1 0.10 -24.06 -0.15
N SER A 2 0.45 -24.10 1.13
CA SER A 2 1.69 -24.70 1.62
C SER A 2 1.63 -26.22 1.61
N ARG A 3 2.77 -26.85 1.28
CA ARG A 3 2.97 -28.30 1.09
C ARG A 3 2.91 -29.13 2.39
N GLN A 4 2.34 -28.63 3.47
CA GLN A 4 2.35 -29.27 4.81
C GLN A 4 0.96 -29.68 5.32
N ARG A 5 -0.08 -29.54 4.49
CA ARG A 5 -1.45 -29.92 4.87
C ARG A 5 -1.53 -31.43 5.10
N GLY A 6 -1.79 -31.84 6.35
CA GLY A 6 -1.89 -33.26 6.74
C GLY A 6 -0.60 -33.88 7.29
N GLN A 7 0.48 -33.11 7.46
CA GLN A 7 1.70 -33.59 8.09
C GLN A 7 1.64 -33.42 9.61
N THR A 8 2.06 -34.45 10.35
CA THR A 8 2.21 -34.40 11.80
C THR A 8 3.35 -33.45 12.18
N ILE A 9 3.05 -32.46 13.01
CA ILE A 9 4.07 -31.55 13.56
C ILE A 9 4.51 -32.11 14.91
N HIS A 10 5.77 -32.49 15.02
CA HIS A 10 6.38 -32.88 16.28
C HIS A 10 6.99 -31.64 16.95
N VAL A 11 6.48 -31.29 18.13
CA VAL A 11 7.07 -30.24 18.97
C VAL A 11 7.85 -30.93 20.08
N VAL A 12 9.18 -30.74 20.09
CA VAL A 12 10.07 -31.33 21.10
C VAL A 12 10.52 -30.23 22.06
N PHE A 13 10.29 -30.45 23.35
CA PHE A 13 10.78 -29.58 24.42
C PHE A 13 11.98 -30.26 25.11
N THR A 14 13.14 -29.62 25.08
CA THR A 14 14.34 -30.11 25.78
C THR A 14 14.52 -29.34 27.08
N LEU A 15 14.60 -30.07 28.20
CA LEU A 15 14.82 -29.50 29.52
C LEU A 15 16.29 -29.48 29.91
N LYS A 16 16.68 -28.41 30.62
CA LYS A 16 18.01 -28.29 31.24
C LYS A 16 18.02 -28.65 32.74
N ASN A 17 16.87 -28.55 33.41
CA ASN A 17 16.69 -28.84 34.85
C ASN A 17 15.53 -29.83 35.05
N ASN A 18 15.42 -30.44 36.24
CA ASN A 18 14.47 -31.52 36.52
C ASN A 18 12.99 -31.10 36.66
N GLN A 19 12.65 -29.83 36.48
CA GLN A 19 11.27 -29.31 36.66
C GLN A 19 10.85 -28.45 35.46
N LEU A 20 9.74 -28.82 34.83
CA LEU A 20 9.06 -28.06 33.77
C LEU A 20 7.72 -27.56 34.29
N ASN A 21 7.49 -26.25 34.24
CA ASN A 21 6.14 -25.70 34.42
C ASN A 21 5.57 -25.34 33.03
N LEU A 22 4.72 -26.22 32.49
CA LEU A 22 4.06 -26.01 31.19
C LEU A 22 2.72 -25.27 31.31
N ASN A 23 2.33 -24.78 32.49
CA ASN A 23 1.01 -24.15 32.65
C ASN A 23 0.83 -22.89 31.79
N ALA A 24 1.92 -22.26 31.33
CA ALA A 24 1.89 -21.12 30.41
C ALA A 24 2.16 -21.50 28.93
N ALA A 25 2.40 -22.78 28.62
CA ALA A 25 2.69 -23.23 27.27
C ALA A 25 1.41 -23.31 26.43
N ASN A 26 1.17 -22.28 25.62
CA ASN A 26 0.04 -22.22 24.71
C ASN A 26 0.49 -22.47 23.27
N LEU A 27 -0.13 -23.45 22.61
CA LEU A 27 0.04 -23.69 21.18
C LEU A 27 -1.14 -23.08 20.43
N TRP A 28 -0.86 -22.06 19.63
CA TRP A 28 -1.86 -21.42 18.78
C TRP A 28 -1.76 -22.00 17.38
N CYS A 29 -2.90 -22.44 16.84
CA CYS A 29 -3.01 -22.85 15.45
C CYS A 29 -3.91 -21.88 14.71
N LEU A 30 -3.44 -21.36 13.59
CA LEU A 30 -4.23 -20.51 12.72
C LEU A 30 -5.27 -21.35 11.99
N ASN A 31 -6.55 -21.06 12.22
CA ASN A 31 -7.62 -21.68 11.44
C ASN A 31 -7.62 -21.11 10.02
N THR A 32 -6.93 -21.79 9.11
CA THR A 32 -6.77 -21.34 7.72
C THR A 32 -8.11 -21.24 6.98
N LYS A 33 -9.07 -22.12 7.28
CA LYS A 33 -10.41 -22.09 6.65
C LYS A 33 -11.17 -20.83 7.04
N GLN A 34 -11.13 -20.47 8.33
CA GLN A 34 -11.76 -19.26 8.82
C GLN A 34 -11.07 -18.01 8.25
N LEU A 35 -9.74 -18.02 8.17
CA LEU A 35 -8.99 -16.93 7.55
C LEU A 35 -9.36 -16.76 6.08
N GLU A 36 -9.40 -17.84 5.30
CA GLU A 36 -9.79 -17.82 3.89
C GLU A 36 -11.19 -17.21 3.72
N GLN A 37 -12.17 -17.62 4.52
CA GLN A 37 -13.52 -17.05 4.50
C GLN A 37 -13.55 -15.54 4.82
N ILE A 38 -12.76 -15.09 5.79
CA ILE A 38 -12.65 -13.66 6.13
C ILE A 38 -11.98 -12.90 5.00
N MET A 39 -10.91 -13.45 4.42
CA MET A 39 -10.19 -12.84 3.30
C MET A 39 -11.07 -12.71 2.06
N ASP A 40 -11.91 -13.69 1.75
CA ASP A 40 -12.81 -13.64 0.61
C ASP A 40 -13.90 -12.57 0.81
N LYS A 41 -14.50 -12.51 2.00
CA LYS A 41 -15.46 -11.44 2.36
C LYS A 41 -14.81 -10.05 2.32
N PHE A 42 -13.55 -9.95 2.73
CA PHE A 42 -12.79 -8.70 2.67
C PHE A 42 -12.58 -8.27 1.23
N LYS A 43 -12.08 -9.17 0.36
CA LYS A 43 -11.79 -8.91 -1.06
C LYS A 43 -13.03 -8.49 -1.85
N GLN A 44 -14.19 -9.08 -1.56
CA GLN A 44 -15.44 -8.74 -2.25
C GLN A 44 -15.85 -7.26 -2.09
N LYS A 45 -15.46 -6.62 -0.99
CA LYS A 45 -15.77 -5.21 -0.71
C LYS A 45 -14.64 -4.26 -1.09
N GLN A 46 -13.51 -4.77 -1.59
CA GLN A 46 -12.38 -3.93 -1.96
C GLN A 46 -12.61 -3.27 -3.32
N PRO A 47 -12.24 -1.98 -3.47
CA PRO A 47 -12.14 -1.37 -4.79
C PRO A 47 -11.11 -2.09 -5.67
N GLN A 48 -11.41 -2.18 -6.96
CA GLN A 48 -10.52 -2.77 -7.96
C GLN A 48 -9.64 -1.69 -8.55
N PHE A 49 -8.33 -1.91 -8.55
CA PHE A 49 -7.34 -1.02 -9.17
C PHE A 49 -6.76 -1.66 -10.43
N LYS A 50 -6.56 -0.84 -11.45
CA LYS A 50 -5.88 -1.21 -12.68
C LYS A 50 -4.86 -0.15 -13.03
N GLN A 51 -3.68 -0.61 -13.42
CA GLN A 51 -2.67 0.26 -14.00
C GLN A 51 -3.04 0.52 -15.46
N THR A 52 -3.31 1.78 -15.80
CA THR A 52 -3.69 2.18 -17.18
C THR A 52 -2.52 2.69 -17.99
N SER A 53 -1.44 3.11 -17.32
CA SER A 53 -0.19 3.57 -17.94
C SER A 53 1.00 3.24 -17.04
N ALA A 54 2.22 3.50 -17.53
CA ALA A 54 3.44 3.28 -16.73
C ALA A 54 3.44 4.02 -15.38
N LEU A 55 2.80 5.19 -15.30
CA LEU A 55 2.82 6.05 -14.12
C LEU A 55 1.43 6.29 -13.51
N THR A 56 0.39 5.65 -14.04
CA THR A 56 -1.00 5.92 -13.64
C THR A 56 -1.75 4.65 -13.25
N ILE A 57 -2.42 4.71 -12.10
CA ILE A 57 -3.30 3.65 -11.58
C ILE A 57 -4.68 4.25 -11.33
N HIS A 58 -5.73 3.57 -11.78
CA HIS A 58 -7.12 3.97 -11.54
C HIS A 58 -7.89 2.90 -10.79
N SER A 59 -8.84 3.34 -9.98
CA SER A 59 -9.86 2.48 -9.42
C SER A 59 -11.11 2.42 -10.32
N ASN A 60 -11.92 1.38 -10.11
CA ASN A 60 -13.35 1.45 -10.44
C ASN A 60 -14.06 2.51 -9.57
N SER A 61 -15.32 2.79 -9.88
CA SER A 61 -16.17 3.59 -8.97
C SER A 61 -16.57 2.74 -7.77
N PHE A 62 -16.49 3.29 -6.57
CA PHE A 62 -16.89 2.63 -5.32
C PHE A 62 -17.40 3.65 -4.30
N SER A 63 -18.07 3.19 -3.25
CA SER A 63 -18.62 4.09 -2.22
C SER A 63 -18.21 3.68 -0.81
N THR A 64 -17.99 4.67 0.04
CA THR A 64 -17.71 4.52 1.46
C THR A 64 -18.94 4.94 2.28
N LYS A 65 -19.27 4.19 3.33
CA LYS A 65 -20.44 4.49 4.18
C LYS A 65 -20.15 5.56 5.24
N LYS A 66 -18.87 5.76 5.55
CA LYS A 66 -18.33 6.69 6.54
C LYS A 66 -16.95 7.15 6.07
N THR A 67 -16.37 8.13 6.75
CA THR A 67 -14.98 8.51 6.50
C THR A 67 -14.06 7.33 6.84
N GLU A 68 -13.26 6.91 5.88
CA GLU A 68 -12.34 5.78 5.99
C GLU A 68 -10.94 6.18 5.53
N THR A 69 -9.94 5.39 5.91
CA THR A 69 -8.57 5.57 5.41
C THR A 69 -8.29 4.47 4.41
N MET A 70 -7.92 4.85 3.21
CA MET A 70 -7.44 3.94 2.20
C MET A 70 -5.97 3.64 2.47
N ASN A 71 -5.67 2.36 2.71
CA ASN A 71 -4.31 1.87 2.87
C ASN A 71 -3.90 1.08 1.63
N SER A 72 -2.69 1.34 1.15
CA SER A 72 -2.09 0.61 0.03
C SER A 72 -0.78 -0.05 0.46
N THR A 73 -0.30 -1.01 -0.31
CA THR A 73 1.07 -1.55 -0.21
C THR A 73 2.04 -0.83 -1.15
N ILE A 74 1.57 0.20 -1.88
CA ILE A 74 2.42 1.08 -2.68
C ILE A 74 3.34 1.86 -1.73
N PRO A 75 4.67 1.87 -1.96
CA PRO A 75 5.59 2.64 -1.15
C PRO A 75 5.25 4.13 -1.13
N ASN A 76 5.32 4.74 0.06
CA ASN A 76 5.07 6.16 0.22
C ASN A 76 6.15 6.98 -0.49
N SER A 77 5.74 8.05 -1.20
CA SER A 77 6.65 8.94 -1.90
C SER A 77 5.96 10.28 -2.18
N PHE A 78 6.72 11.38 -2.08
CA PHE A 78 6.26 12.71 -2.49
C PHE A 78 5.96 12.82 -3.99
N ASN A 79 6.42 11.84 -4.79
CA ASN A 79 6.12 11.74 -6.22
C ASN A 79 4.69 11.27 -6.49
N TRP A 80 3.94 10.76 -5.51
CA TRP A 80 2.55 10.35 -5.72
C TRP A 80 1.59 11.54 -5.66
N LEU A 81 0.82 11.72 -6.73
CA LEU A 81 -0.35 12.59 -6.80
C LEU A 81 -1.62 11.73 -6.73
N ILE A 82 -2.53 12.10 -5.82
CA ILE A 82 -3.77 11.36 -5.57
C ILE A 82 -4.96 12.24 -5.91
N LEU A 83 -5.84 11.74 -6.76
CA LEU A 83 -7.07 12.40 -7.16
C LEU A 83 -8.26 11.53 -6.77
N ASP A 84 -9.31 12.16 -6.27
CA ASP A 84 -10.63 11.56 -6.07
C ASP A 84 -11.64 12.30 -6.94
N ASN A 85 -12.30 11.57 -7.84
CA ASN A 85 -13.23 12.13 -8.83
C ASN A 85 -12.62 13.30 -9.64
N GLY A 86 -11.31 13.24 -9.91
CA GLY A 86 -10.58 14.29 -10.64
C GLY A 86 -10.11 15.47 -9.79
N HIS A 87 -10.51 15.55 -8.52
CA HIS A 87 -10.03 16.57 -7.59
C HIS A 87 -8.82 16.07 -6.81
N ILE A 88 -7.81 16.91 -6.70
CA ILE A 88 -6.61 16.60 -5.91
C ILE A 88 -7.00 16.60 -4.43
N ILE A 89 -6.90 15.44 -3.78
CA ILE A 89 -7.17 15.30 -2.33
C ILE A 89 -5.90 15.45 -1.46
N HIS A 90 -4.80 15.86 -2.11
CA HIS A 90 -3.50 16.37 -1.64
C HIS A 90 -2.72 15.63 -0.53
N LYS A 91 -1.46 15.35 -0.92
CA LYS A 91 -0.15 15.37 -0.24
C LYS A 91 -0.02 14.90 1.21
N ASN A 92 0.63 13.75 1.36
CA ASN A 92 1.57 13.42 2.45
C ASN A 92 1.09 13.65 3.89
N LYS A 93 -0.17 13.35 4.22
CA LYS A 93 -0.49 13.12 5.64
C LYS A 93 -0.18 11.69 6.02
N ILE A 94 1.12 11.50 6.28
CA ILE A 94 1.74 10.42 7.04
C ILE A 94 0.79 10.02 8.17
N LEU A 95 0.28 8.78 8.16
CA LEU A 95 0.02 7.97 9.36
C LEU A 95 -0.42 6.54 8.97
N PHE A 96 0.50 5.78 8.38
CA PHE A 96 0.65 4.34 8.59
C PHE A 96 2.13 3.98 8.39
N MET A 97 2.89 3.89 9.49
CA MET A 97 4.32 3.51 9.53
C MET A 97 5.30 4.26 8.59
N ASN A 98 4.91 5.38 7.98
CA ASN A 98 5.69 6.16 6.99
C ASN A 98 6.15 5.38 5.74
N THR A 99 5.86 4.06 5.65
CA THR A 99 6.37 3.17 4.61
C THR A 99 5.45 3.08 3.40
N PHE A 100 4.13 3.15 3.61
CA PHE A 100 3.15 2.91 2.56
C PHE A 100 2.18 4.06 2.35
N LEU A 101 1.73 4.20 1.12
CA LEU A 101 0.77 5.19 0.67
C LEU A 101 -0.57 4.99 1.38
N ASN A 102 -1.07 6.05 1.99
CA ASN A 102 -2.36 6.09 2.64
C ASN A 102 -3.00 7.47 2.45
N PHE A 103 -4.34 7.51 2.39
CA PHE A 103 -5.09 8.76 2.25
C PHE A 103 -6.51 8.60 2.81
N LYS A 104 -7.09 9.72 3.26
CA LYS A 104 -8.44 9.75 3.80
C LYS A 104 -9.46 9.86 2.67
N LEU A 105 -10.54 9.09 2.79
CA LEU A 105 -11.73 9.16 1.96
C LEU A 105 -12.89 9.61 2.82
N ASN A 106 -13.54 10.70 2.42
CA ASN A 106 -14.77 11.14 3.07
C ASN A 106 -15.90 10.17 2.73
N LYS A 107 -17.01 10.20 3.48
CA LYS A 107 -18.21 9.44 3.11
C LYS A 107 -18.70 9.87 1.71
N GLY A 108 -18.90 8.91 0.80
CA GLY A 108 -19.44 9.21 -0.53
C GLY A 108 -19.04 8.21 -1.59
N THR A 109 -19.19 8.63 -2.85
CA THR A 109 -18.74 7.87 -4.03
C THR A 109 -17.41 8.42 -4.52
N HIS A 110 -16.50 7.50 -4.85
CA HIS A 110 -15.11 7.79 -5.16
C HIS A 110 -14.69 7.15 -6.46
N LYS A 111 -13.75 7.80 -7.13
CA LYS A 111 -13.02 7.26 -8.26
C LYS A 111 -11.59 7.75 -8.15
N ILE A 112 -10.72 6.86 -7.66
CA ILE A 112 -9.35 7.20 -7.30
C ILE A 112 -8.45 7.09 -8.52
N THR A 113 -7.61 8.09 -8.71
CA THR A 113 -6.53 8.09 -9.68
C THR A 113 -5.22 8.42 -8.96
N LEU A 114 -4.24 7.54 -9.10
CA LEU A 114 -2.88 7.70 -8.58
C LEU A 114 -1.95 7.98 -9.76
N ILE A 115 -1.18 9.05 -9.69
CA ILE A 115 -0.23 9.46 -10.73
C ILE A 115 1.15 9.60 -10.09
N TYR A 116 2.16 8.93 -10.63
CA TYR A 116 3.54 9.10 -10.22
C TYR A 116 4.20 10.22 -11.03
N VAL A 117 4.55 11.31 -10.35
CA VAL A 117 5.23 12.47 -10.93
C VAL A 117 6.67 12.51 -10.42
N PRO A 118 7.68 12.21 -11.26
CA PRO A 118 9.07 12.23 -10.83
C PRO A 118 9.60 13.67 -10.71
N TRP A 119 9.23 14.37 -9.63
CA TRP A 119 9.49 15.81 -9.48
C TRP A 119 10.95 16.21 -9.65
N VAL A 120 11.88 15.44 -9.08
CA VAL A 120 13.33 15.72 -9.17
C VAL A 120 13.83 15.63 -10.62
N PHE A 121 13.33 14.66 -11.39
CA PHE A 121 13.66 14.53 -12.80
C PHE A 121 13.16 15.73 -13.61
N LEU A 122 11.92 16.19 -13.34
CA LEU A 122 11.36 17.38 -13.99
C LEU A 122 12.17 18.65 -13.65
N ILE A 123 12.63 18.80 -12.41
CA ILE A 123 13.51 19.91 -12.01
C ILE A 123 14.84 19.82 -12.76
N GLY A 124 15.44 18.62 -12.87
CA GLY A 124 16.67 18.40 -13.62
C GLY A 124 16.55 18.78 -15.10
N ILE A 125 15.42 18.43 -15.75
CA ILE A 125 15.11 18.86 -17.11
C ILE A 125 15.02 20.38 -17.20
N ALA A 126 14.29 21.02 -16.28
CA ALA A 126 14.11 22.47 -16.29
C ALA A 126 15.44 23.23 -16.15
N ILE A 127 16.32 22.79 -15.24
CA ILE A 127 17.66 23.36 -15.07
C ILE A 127 18.48 23.15 -16.35
N SER A 128 18.45 21.95 -16.92
CA SER A 128 19.21 21.63 -18.14
C SER A 128 18.78 22.52 -19.32
N LEU A 129 17.48 22.73 -19.49
CA LEU A 129 16.93 23.61 -20.52
C LEU A 129 17.32 25.08 -20.28
N LEU A 130 17.29 25.53 -19.02
CA LEU A 130 17.70 26.89 -18.67
C LEU A 130 19.19 27.13 -18.97
N THR A 131 20.06 26.18 -18.62
CA THR A 131 21.49 26.25 -18.91
C THR A 131 21.74 26.29 -20.42
N LEU A 132 21.06 25.43 -21.18
CA LEU A 132 21.18 25.42 -22.65
C LEU A 132 20.71 26.75 -23.26
N PHE A 133 19.60 27.31 -22.77
CA PHE A 133 19.08 28.58 -23.23
C PHE A 133 20.06 29.74 -22.97
N LEU A 134 20.63 29.82 -21.76
CA LEU A 134 21.63 30.83 -21.42
C LEU A 134 22.88 30.69 -22.28
N TYR A 135 23.37 29.46 -22.47
CA TYR A 135 24.52 29.20 -23.35
C TYR A 135 24.29 29.68 -24.79
N LEU A 136 23.12 29.37 -25.36
CA LEU A 136 22.76 29.81 -26.71
C LEU A 136 22.57 31.33 -26.82
N SER A 137 22.13 31.98 -25.74
CA SER A 137 21.92 33.43 -25.70
C SER A 137 23.24 34.21 -25.60
N ILE A 138 24.27 33.64 -24.97
CA ILE A 138 25.62 34.22 -24.89
C ILE A 138 26.40 34.03 -26.19
N ARG A 139 26.13 32.94 -26.93
CA ARG A 139 26.82 32.63 -28.19
C ARG A 139 26.25 33.38 -29.41
N LYS A 140 25.05 33.94 -29.29
CA LYS A 140 24.45 34.85 -30.27
C LYS A 140 25.01 36.26 -30.09
#